data_AF-A0A0G1WIR4-F1
#
_entry.id   AF-A0A0G1WIR4-F1
#
_cell.length_a   1.000
_cell.length_b   1.000
_cell.length_c   1.000
_cell.angle_alpha   90.00
_cell.angle_beta   90.00
_cell.angle_gamma   90.00
#
_symmetry.space_group_name_H-M   'P 1'
#
loop_
_entity.id
_entity.type
_entity.pdbx_description
1 polymer ?
#
loop_
_entity_poly.entity_id
_entity_poly.type
_entity_poly.pdbx_seq_one_letter_code
_entity_poly.pdbx_strand_id
1 'polypeptide(L)' 'MKVCAICEKGSTSAGKRAFLRSHYNPTTTVRKYPNLQWARNEYGKRIKACVKCIKKIHKT' A
#
# COMPACT_ATOMS: atom_id res chain seq x y z
N MET A 1 -1.37 14.49 -0.89
CA MET A 1 -1.80 13.19 -1.47
C MET A 1 -1.37 12.06 -0.52
N LYS A 2 -2.17 11.00 -0.31
CA LYS A 2 -1.76 9.85 0.55
C LYS A 2 -0.79 8.96 -0.22
N VAL A 3 0.49 9.30 -0.16
CA VAL A 3 1.58 8.65 -0.89
C VAL A 3 2.68 8.24 0.08
N CYS A 4 3.36 7.12 -0.20
CA CYS A 4 4.51 6.68 0.58
C CYS A 4 5.70 7.60 0.34
N ALA A 5 6.30 8.15 1.39
CA ALA A 5 7.48 9.03 1.26
C ALA A 5 8.75 8.32 0.76
N ILE A 6 8.80 6.98 0.74
CA ILE A 6 10.00 6.19 0.38
C ILE A 6 9.92 5.59 -1.03
N CYS A 7 8.74 5.11 -1.43
CA CYS A 7 8.56 4.39 -2.71
C CYS A 7 7.43 4.96 -3.56
N GLU A 8 6.92 6.13 -3.17
CA GLU A 8 5.93 6.91 -3.94
C GLU A 8 4.63 6.16 -4.27
N LYS A 9 4.38 5.03 -3.59
CA LYS A 9 3.14 4.28 -3.75
C LYS A 9 1.95 5.14 -3.36
N GLY A 10 1.12 5.45 -4.35
CA GLY A 10 -0.18 6.07 -4.19
C GLY A 10 -1.32 5.05 -4.27
N SER A 11 -2.54 5.57 -4.25
CA SER A 11 -3.73 4.77 -4.52
C SER A 11 -3.79 4.35 -5.98
N THR A 12 -4.19 3.11 -6.26
CA THR A 12 -4.44 2.62 -7.62
C THR A 12 -5.89 2.16 -7.77
N SER A 13 -6.44 2.23 -8.97
CA SER A 13 -7.75 1.64 -9.29
C SER A 13 -7.55 0.23 -9.81
N ALA A 14 -8.22 -0.76 -9.23
CA ALA A 14 -8.12 -2.15 -9.66
C ALA A 14 -9.49 -2.84 -9.62
N GLY A 15 -9.74 -3.72 -10.60
CA GLY A 15 -10.93 -4.56 -10.64
C GLY A 15 -10.99 -5.52 -9.45
N LYS A 16 -12.16 -5.65 -8.83
CA LYS A 16 -12.46 -6.75 -7.91
C LYS A 16 -12.96 -7.94 -8.72
N ARG A 17 -12.61 -9.15 -8.28
CA ARG A 17 -13.18 -10.40 -8.78
C ARG A 17 -13.86 -11.14 -7.64
N ALA A 18 -14.98 -11.78 -7.93
CA ALA A 18 -15.68 -12.67 -7.01
C ALA A 18 -15.55 -14.10 -7.53
N PHE A 19 -15.28 -15.06 -6.63
CA PHE A 19 -15.22 -16.46 -6.98
C PHE A 19 -16.63 -17.04 -6.95
N LEU A 20 -17.11 -17.52 -8.10
CA LEU A 20 -18.44 -18.10 -8.26
C LEU A 20 -18.33 -19.38 -9.08
N ARG A 21 -18.82 -20.48 -8.51
CA ARG A 21 -18.99 -21.78 -9.18
C ARG A 21 -17.77 -22.17 -10.06
N SER A 22 -16.58 -22.12 -9.45
CA SER A 22 -15.27 -22.48 -10.03
C SER A 22 -14.55 -21.43 -10.88
N HIS A 23 -15.09 -20.21 -11.04
CA HIS A 23 -14.42 -19.14 -11.81
C HIS A 23 -14.39 -17.79 -11.09
N TYR A 24 -13.36 -16.98 -11.39
CA TYR A 24 -13.24 -15.61 -10.89
C TYR A 24 -13.88 -14.62 -11.87
N ASN A 25 -15.10 -14.17 -11.54
CA ASN A 25 -15.84 -13.22 -12.36
C ASN A 25 -15.48 -11.77 -11.98
N PRO A 26 -15.18 -10.89 -12.95
CA PRO A 26 -14.98 -9.47 -12.68
C PRO A 26 -16.28 -8.85 -12.14
N THR A 27 -16.14 -7.97 -11.16
CA THR A 27 -17.27 -7.29 -10.51
C THR A 27 -17.12 -5.78 -10.72
N THR A 28 -16.82 -5.03 -9.67
CA THR A 28 -16.64 -3.57 -9.72
C THR A 28 -15.17 -3.18 -9.63
N THR A 29 -14.82 -2.02 -10.18
CA THR A 29 -13.51 -1.41 -9.97
C THR A 29 -13.50 -0.69 -8.63
N VAL A 30 -12.50 -0.99 -7.80
CA VAL A 30 -12.34 -0.38 -6.47
C VAL A 30 -10.98 0.27 -6.33
N ARG A 31 -10.92 1.34 -5.54
CA ARG A 31 -9.66 2.00 -5.22
C ARG A 31 -8.90 1.18 -4.17
N LYS A 32 -7.68 0.79 -4.48
CA LYS A 32 -6.75 0.11 -3.58
C LYS A 32 -5.79 1.14 -3.00
N TYR A 33 -5.69 1.17 -1.67
CA TYR A 33 -4.81 2.08 -0.97
C TYR A 33 -3.57 1.35 -0.45
N PRO A 34 -2.39 1.96 -0.51
CA PRO A 34 -1.22 1.44 0.18
C PRO A 34 -1.45 1.50 1.69
N ASN A 35 -0.98 0.49 2.42
CA ASN A 35 -1.01 0.48 3.88
C ASN A 35 0.05 1.47 4.40
N LEU A 36 -0.32 2.75 4.49
CA LEU A 36 0.51 3.85 4.95
C LEU A 36 0.40 3.99 6.47
N GLN A 37 1.55 4.01 7.13
CA GLN A 37 1.66 4.17 8.58
C GLN A 37 2.70 5.24 8.92
N TRP A 38 2.60 5.79 10.12
CA TRP A 38 3.63 6.70 10.64
C TRP A 38 4.83 5.89 11.14
N ALA A 39 6.03 6.29 10.72
CA ALA A 39 7.28 5.71 11.18
C ALA A 39 8.33 6.82 11.39
N ARG A 40 9.35 6.52 12.18
CA ARG A 40 10.56 7.34 12.25
C ARG A 40 11.55 6.83 11.21
N ASN A 41 12.18 7.75 10.47
CA ASN A 41 13.28 7.41 9.58
C ASN A 41 14.59 7.23 10.38
N GLU A 42 15.67 6.85 9.69
CA GLU A 42 17.01 6.70 10.26
C GLU A 42 17.54 8.00 10.91
N TYR A 43 17.06 9.15 10.46
CA TYR A 43 17.37 10.48 10.99
C TYR A 43 16.42 10.95 12.10
N GLY A 44 15.55 10.07 12.62
CA GLY A 44 14.59 10.37 13.69
C GLY A 44 13.36 11.20 13.30
N LYS A 45 13.23 11.64 12.04
CA LYS A 45 12.07 12.39 11.52
C LYS A 45 10.86 11.48 11.32
N ARG A 46 9.67 12.00 11.63
CA ARG A 46 8.40 11.29 11.43
C ARG A 46 7.95 11.39 9.97
N ILE A 47 7.81 10.24 9.30
CA ILE A 47 7.36 10.15 7.92
C ILE A 47 6.15 9.22 7.80
N LYS A 48 5.33 9.43 6.78
CA LYS A 48 4.25 8.51 6.39
C LYS A 48 4.76 7.59 5.29
N ALA A 49 4.98 6.32 5.63
CA ALA A 49 5.56 5.32 4.72
C ALA A 49 4.71 4.06 4.70
N CYS A 50 4.80 3.27 3.63
CA CYS A 50 4.08 2.00 3.57
C CYS A 50 4.75 0.94 4.46
N VAL A 51 3.96 0.02 5.01
CA VAL A 51 4.45 -1.02 5.94
C VAL A 51 5.61 -1.83 5.35
N LYS A 52 5.63 -2.09 4.04
CA LYS A 52 6.74 -2.80 3.37
C LYS A 52 8.06 -2.02 3.44
N CYS A 53 8.01 -0.69 3.31
CA CYS A 53 9.19 0.16 3.44
C CYS A 53 9.61 0.29 4.90
N ILE A 54 8.67 0.46 5.83
CA ILE A 54 8.96 0.56 7.27
C ILE A 54 9.75 -0.67 7.75
N LYS A 55 9.33 -1.87 7.35
CA LYS A 55 10.03 -3.12 7.67
C LYS A 55 11.47 -3.18 7.13
N LYS A 56 11.83 -2.36 6.14
CA LYS A 56 13.18 -2.30 5.56
C LYS A 56 14.07 -1.22 6.18
N ILE A 57 13.51 -0.22 6.85
CA ILE A 57 14.27 0.92 7.42
C ILE A 57 15.38 0.45 8.37
N HIS A 58 15.17 -0.67 9.07
CA HIS A 58 16.11 -1.18 10.07
C HIS A 58 16.72 -2.53 9.68
N LYS A 59 16.50 -2.99 8.44
CA LYS A 59 17.03 -4.26 7.99
C LYS A 59 18.41 -4.00 7.36
N THR A 60 19.44 -4.28 8.15
CA THR A 60 20.86 -4.27 7.76
C THR A 60 21.14 -5.32 6.69
#